data_AF-A0A2E5C220-F1
#
_entry.id   AF-A0A2E5C220-F1
#
_cell.length_a   1.000
_cell.length_b   1.000
_cell.length_c   1.000
_cell.angle_alpha   90.00
_cell.angle_beta   90.00
_cell.angle_gamma   90.00
#
_symmetry.space_group_name_H-M   'P 1'
#
loop_
_entity.id
_entity.type
_entity.pdbx_description
1 polymer ?
#
loop_
_entity_poly.entity_id
_entity_poly.type
_entity_poly.pdbx_seq_one_letter_code
_entity_poly.pdbx_strand_id
1 'polypeptide(L)'
;KESEKDYDNNNLININFLQKEWEEWVGWKKRHLNSHVSNKTLFSKYSQFCLAFLIFGIVLFFILDRWHLLDPILEFPEARQKHIIDLSEVLLKVQCFPSIMKRKIKTVPIKYTREPPVHKDFIQYGEAGIYWGEEYIKIHRSNFWFFGLPKKNQLLNTLVHELRHRSSPRLGHNIEFYKLVKKDVECVKNYLNELQY
;
A
#
# COMPACT_ATOMS: atom_id res chain seq x y z
N LYS A 1 -28.57 74.24 66.10
CA LYS A 1 -29.36 73.01 65.89
C LYS A 1 -29.68 72.73 64.41
N GLU A 2 -29.62 73.73 63.53
CA GLU A 2 -29.86 73.53 62.08
C GLU A 2 -28.59 73.10 61.33
N SER A 3 -27.42 73.64 61.70
CA SER A 3 -26.12 73.33 61.07
C SER A 3 -25.60 71.89 61.30
N GLU A 4 -26.06 71.21 62.36
CA GLU A 4 -25.60 69.88 62.73
C GLU A 4 -26.37 68.79 61.97
N LYS A 5 -27.66 69.02 61.68
CA LYS A 5 -28.49 68.14 60.84
C LYS A 5 -28.03 68.12 59.39
N ASP A 6 -27.64 69.26 58.84
CA ASP A 6 -27.13 69.33 57.46
C ASP A 6 -25.76 68.64 57.32
N TYR A 7 -24.92 68.70 58.35
CA TYR A 7 -23.63 68.01 58.36
C TYR A 7 -23.78 66.48 58.39
N ASP A 8 -24.67 65.97 59.26
CA ASP A 8 -24.95 64.53 59.34
C ASP A 8 -25.63 63.98 58.08
N ASN A 9 -26.55 64.73 57.48
CA ASN A 9 -27.23 64.31 56.27
C ASN A 9 -26.28 64.27 55.06
N ASN A 10 -25.36 65.25 54.95
CA ASN A 10 -24.32 65.25 53.92
C ASN A 10 -23.33 64.10 54.08
N ASN A 11 -22.95 63.76 55.31
CA ASN A 11 -22.08 62.59 55.56
C ASN A 11 -22.78 61.27 55.23
N LEU A 12 -24.06 61.13 55.57
CA LEU A 12 -24.84 59.94 55.24
C LEU A 12 -25.00 59.75 53.72
N ILE A 13 -25.24 60.84 52.99
CA ILE A 13 -25.30 60.84 51.52
C ILE A 13 -23.95 60.43 50.91
N ASN A 14 -22.84 60.93 51.47
CA ASN A 14 -21.50 60.62 50.98
C ASN A 14 -21.12 59.14 51.21
N ILE A 15 -21.45 58.58 52.37
CA ILE A 15 -21.22 57.16 52.68
C ILE A 15 -22.03 56.26 51.73
N ASN A 16 -23.31 56.57 51.52
CA ASN A 16 -24.16 55.81 50.60
C ASN A 16 -23.66 55.88 49.15
N PHE A 17 -23.14 57.04 48.73
CA PHE A 17 -22.55 57.21 47.40
C PHE A 17 -21.30 56.33 47.23
N LEU A 18 -20.38 56.37 48.19
CA LEU A 18 -19.16 55.56 48.18
C LEU A 18 -19.45 54.06 48.18
N GLN A 19 -20.48 53.64 48.92
CA GLN A 19 -20.88 52.24 48.99
C GLN A 19 -21.44 51.75 47.65
N LYS A 20 -22.20 52.60 46.95
CA LYS A 20 -22.71 52.30 45.61
C LYS A 20 -21.61 52.23 44.56
N GLU A 21 -20.66 53.17 44.57
CA GLU A 21 -19.48 53.10 43.68
C GLU A 21 -18.67 51.82 43.90
N TRP A 22 -18.51 51.40 45.16
CA TRP A 22 -17.79 50.17 45.49
C TRP A 22 -18.49 48.93 44.92
N GLU A 23 -19.82 48.83 45.06
CA GLU A 23 -20.60 47.71 44.51
C GLU A 23 -20.54 47.67 42.97
N GLU A 24 -20.61 48.83 42.31
CA GLU A 24 -20.48 48.93 40.86
C GLU A 24 -19.09 48.52 40.38
N TRP A 25 -18.03 48.94 41.09
CA TRP A 25 -16.65 48.54 40.81
C TRP A 25 -16.44 47.03 41.00
N VAL A 26 -16.95 46.44 42.09
CA VAL A 26 -16.89 45.00 42.34
C VAL A 26 -17.65 44.23 41.26
N GLY A 27 -18.83 44.71 40.86
CA GLY A 27 -19.63 44.14 39.77
C GLY A 27 -18.89 44.21 38.43
N TRP A 28 -18.26 45.35 38.13
CA TRP A 28 -17.41 45.50 36.94
C TRP A 28 -16.22 44.54 36.96
N LYS A 29 -15.52 44.42 38.10
CA LYS A 29 -14.37 43.53 38.26
C LYS A 29 -14.77 42.07 38.09
N LYS A 30 -15.90 41.66 38.65
CA LYS A 30 -16.42 40.28 38.54
C LYS A 30 -16.78 39.94 37.09
N ARG A 31 -17.35 40.88 36.34
CA ARG A 31 -17.64 40.71 34.89
C ARG A 31 -16.36 40.60 34.05
N HIS A 32 -15.32 41.36 34.38
CA HIS A 32 -14.08 41.40 33.60
C HIS A 32 -13.05 40.33 34.00
N LEU A 33 -12.99 39.91 35.27
CA LEU A 33 -12.12 38.83 35.71
C LEU A 33 -12.70 37.45 35.41
N ASN A 34 -14.04 37.31 35.38
CA ASN A 34 -14.70 36.10 34.90
C ASN A 34 -14.97 36.14 33.40
N SER A 35 -14.37 37.08 32.64
CA SER A 35 -14.47 37.06 31.18
C SER A 35 -13.97 35.69 30.73
N HIS A 36 -14.87 34.94 30.08
CA HIS A 36 -14.71 33.55 29.67
C HIS A 36 -13.24 33.17 29.54
N VAL A 37 -12.76 32.30 30.45
CA VAL A 37 -11.62 31.45 30.13
C VAL A 37 -12.02 30.83 28.82
N SER A 38 -11.41 31.34 27.74
CA SER A 38 -11.55 30.81 26.40
C SER A 38 -11.18 29.36 26.55
N ASN A 39 -12.19 28.49 26.66
CA ASN A 39 -12.05 27.07 26.49
C ASN A 39 -11.52 26.92 25.08
N LYS A 40 -10.19 27.01 24.90
CA LYS A 40 -9.50 26.47 23.74
C LYS A 40 -9.91 25.02 23.75
N THR A 41 -10.92 24.77 22.94
CA THR A 41 -11.76 23.60 22.93
C THR A 41 -10.87 22.38 22.89
N LEU A 42 -11.22 21.33 23.63
CA LEU A 42 -10.53 20.03 23.55
C LEU A 42 -10.30 19.59 22.09
N PHE A 43 -11.15 20.04 21.15
CA PHE A 43 -10.99 19.96 19.70
C PHE A 43 -9.63 20.41 19.15
N SER A 44 -8.97 21.44 19.72
CA SER A 44 -7.67 21.91 19.24
C SER A 44 -6.56 20.87 19.38
N LYS A 45 -6.54 20.12 20.49
CA LYS A 45 -5.49 19.12 20.75
C LYS A 45 -5.74 17.86 19.92
N TYR A 46 -6.97 17.36 19.88
CA TYR A 46 -7.33 16.19 19.07
C TYR A 46 -7.18 16.46 17.56
N SER A 47 -7.53 17.65 17.09
CA SER A 47 -7.33 18.03 15.68
C SER A 47 -5.85 18.00 15.27
N GLN A 48 -4.94 18.39 16.16
CA GLN A 48 -3.50 18.33 15.89
C GLN A 48 -3.01 16.87 15.82
N PHE A 49 -3.47 16.00 16.72
CA PHE A 49 -3.17 14.57 16.65
C PHE A 49 -3.76 13.93 15.39
N CYS A 50 -5.01 14.24 15.03
CA CYS A 50 -5.62 13.75 13.79
C CYS A 50 -4.84 14.19 12.55
N LEU A 51 -4.41 15.45 12.48
CA LEU A 51 -3.57 15.94 11.38
C LEU A 51 -2.22 15.20 11.35
N ALA A 52 -1.58 15.00 12.50
CA ALA A 52 -0.32 14.27 12.59
C ALA A 52 -0.47 12.80 12.15
N PHE A 53 -1.52 12.11 12.60
CA PHE A 53 -1.83 10.74 12.16
C PHE A 53 -2.17 10.67 10.67
N LEU A 54 -2.86 11.69 10.14
CA LEU A 54 -3.22 11.74 8.72
C LEU A 54 -1.97 11.97 7.85
N ILE A 55 -1.10 12.90 8.22
CA ILE A 55 0.19 13.13 7.55
C ILE A 55 1.06 11.88 7.66
N PHE A 56 1.16 11.27 8.84
CA PHE A 56 1.91 10.03 9.03
C PHE A 56 1.33 8.89 8.20
N GLY A 57 0.00 8.76 8.14
CA GLY A 57 -0.70 7.78 7.32
C GLY A 57 -0.45 7.98 5.83
N ILE A 58 -0.44 9.22 5.33
CA ILE A 58 -0.10 9.55 3.94
C ILE A 58 1.35 9.20 3.63
N VAL A 59 2.29 9.60 4.49
CA VAL A 59 3.72 9.29 4.31
C VAL A 59 3.95 7.77 4.35
N LEU A 60 3.35 7.08 5.31
CA LEU A 60 3.41 5.63 5.41
C LEU A 60 2.78 4.96 4.17
N PHE A 61 1.65 5.46 3.69
CA PHE A 61 1.02 5.00 2.45
C PHE A 61 1.98 5.11 1.26
N PHE A 62 2.62 6.28 1.05
CA PHE A 62 3.58 6.45 -0.05
C PHE A 62 4.85 5.60 0.12
N ILE A 63 5.32 5.36 1.35
CA ILE A 63 6.43 4.45 1.62
C ILE A 63 6.03 3.00 1.28
N LEU A 64 4.85 2.57 1.73
CA LEU A 64 4.32 1.24 1.45
C LEU A 64 4.04 1.04 -0.05
N ASP A 65 3.50 2.06 -0.73
CA ASP A 65 3.30 2.09 -2.17
C ASP A 65 4.64 1.99 -2.93
N ARG A 66 5.63 2.81 -2.53
CA ARG A 66 6.98 2.79 -3.11
C ARG A 66 7.70 1.46 -2.91
N TRP A 67 7.44 0.79 -1.80
CA TRP A 67 7.96 -0.54 -1.51
C TRP A 67 7.08 -1.67 -2.08
N HIS A 68 6.06 -1.33 -2.87
CA HIS A 68 5.14 -2.28 -3.49
C HIS A 68 4.38 -3.14 -2.47
N LEU A 69 4.38 -2.75 -1.18
CA LEU A 69 3.70 -3.49 -0.11
C LEU A 69 2.18 -3.30 -0.15
N LEU A 70 1.70 -2.29 -0.86
CA LEU A 70 0.28 -2.11 -1.19
C LEU A 70 -0.14 -2.85 -2.46
N ASP A 71 0.78 -3.38 -3.27
CA ASP A 71 0.45 -4.12 -4.50
C ASP A 71 -0.48 -5.32 -4.28
N PRO A 72 -0.48 -6.03 -3.13
CA PRO A 72 -1.48 -7.06 -2.86
C PRO A 72 -2.91 -6.51 -2.66
N ILE A 73 -3.04 -5.24 -2.26
CA ILE A 73 -4.29 -4.54 -1.94
C ILE A 73 -4.81 -3.75 -3.15
N LEU A 74 -3.93 -3.01 -3.84
CA LEU A 74 -4.27 -2.17 -5.00
C LEU A 74 -4.10 -2.89 -6.36
N GLU A 75 -3.48 -4.06 -6.37
CA GLU A 75 -3.33 -5.00 -7.49
C GLU A 75 -3.34 -4.39 -8.90
N PHE A 76 -2.19 -3.98 -9.43
CA PHE A 76 -2.05 -3.44 -10.80
C PHE A 76 -1.80 -4.56 -11.84
N PRO A 77 -2.82 -5.03 -12.60
CA PRO A 77 -2.65 -6.16 -13.53
C PRO A 77 -1.76 -5.81 -14.71
N GLU A 78 -1.83 -4.56 -15.17
CA GLU A 78 -1.03 -4.05 -16.29
C GLU A 78 0.46 -4.06 -15.97
N ALA A 79 0.84 -3.66 -14.74
CA ALA A 79 2.22 -3.70 -14.29
C ALA A 79 2.74 -5.15 -14.20
N ARG A 80 1.92 -6.08 -13.69
CA ARG A 80 2.26 -7.52 -13.62
C ARG A 80 2.39 -8.13 -15.02
N GLN A 81 1.47 -7.81 -15.92
CA GLN A 81 1.52 -8.23 -17.31
C GLN A 81 2.77 -7.71 -18.01
N LYS A 82 3.10 -6.43 -17.81
CA LYS A 82 4.32 -5.82 -18.36
C LYS A 82 5.56 -6.55 -17.87
N HIS A 83 5.67 -6.84 -16.58
CA HIS A 83 6.81 -7.57 -16.02
C HIS A 83 6.97 -8.98 -16.61
N ILE A 84 5.86 -9.68 -16.86
CA ILE A 84 5.87 -10.99 -17.53
C ILE A 84 6.37 -10.88 -18.98
N ILE A 85 5.90 -9.87 -19.71
CA ILE A 85 6.32 -9.61 -21.08
C ILE A 85 7.81 -9.28 -21.13
N ASP A 86 8.27 -8.33 -20.31
CA ASP A 86 9.68 -7.90 -20.25
C ASP A 86 10.60 -9.10 -19.99
N LEU A 87 10.24 -9.97 -19.04
CA LEU A 87 11.01 -11.17 -18.74
C LEU A 87 10.98 -12.16 -19.91
N SER A 88 9.84 -12.34 -20.57
CA SER A 88 9.69 -13.20 -21.75
C SER A 88 10.53 -12.71 -22.92
N GLU A 89 10.64 -11.40 -23.12
CA GLU A 89 11.51 -10.81 -24.14
C GLU A 89 13.00 -11.03 -23.83
N VAL A 90 13.39 -10.98 -22.56
CA VAL A 90 14.76 -11.32 -22.16
C VAL A 90 15.07 -12.79 -22.47
N LEU A 91 14.13 -13.71 -22.24
CA LEU A 91 14.30 -15.14 -22.58
C LEU A 91 14.59 -15.38 -24.07
N LEU A 92 14.08 -14.52 -24.97
CA LEU A 92 14.38 -14.61 -26.40
C LEU A 92 15.86 -14.35 -26.72
N LYS A 93 16.52 -13.52 -25.90
CA LYS A 93 17.94 -13.14 -26.06
C LYS A 93 18.91 -14.20 -25.52
N VAL A 94 18.49 -15.02 -24.56
CA VAL A 94 19.33 -16.06 -23.93
C VAL A 94 19.77 -17.11 -24.97
N GLN A 95 21.07 -17.22 -25.25
CA GLN A 95 21.55 -18.03 -26.38
C GLN A 95 21.37 -19.54 -26.17
N CYS A 96 21.61 -20.05 -24.96
CA CYS A 96 21.43 -21.46 -24.60
C CYS A 96 19.95 -21.88 -24.46
N PHE A 97 19.01 -20.93 -24.49
CA PHE A 97 17.60 -21.22 -24.27
C PHE A 97 17.00 -21.93 -25.49
N PRO A 98 16.24 -23.04 -25.32
CA PRO A 98 15.79 -23.87 -26.43
C PRO A 98 15.01 -23.09 -27.49
N SER A 99 15.36 -23.30 -28.76
CA SER A 99 14.71 -22.64 -29.89
C SER A 99 13.20 -22.91 -29.97
N ILE A 100 12.77 -24.12 -29.57
CA ILE A 100 11.36 -24.48 -29.48
C ILE A 100 10.62 -23.62 -28.44
N MET A 101 11.22 -23.37 -27.27
CA MET A 101 10.62 -22.53 -26.23
C MET A 101 10.59 -21.06 -26.65
N LYS A 102 11.66 -20.57 -27.30
CA LYS A 102 11.67 -19.23 -27.90
C LYS A 102 10.56 -19.04 -28.93
N ARG A 103 10.32 -20.05 -29.76
CA ARG A 103 9.19 -20.05 -30.71
C ARG A 103 7.86 -19.95 -29.95
N LYS A 104 7.70 -20.73 -28.87
CA LYS A 104 6.48 -20.69 -28.05
C LYS A 104 6.21 -19.34 -27.40
N ILE A 105 7.24 -18.63 -26.92
CA ILE A 105 7.10 -17.25 -26.43
C ILE A 105 6.47 -16.34 -27.50
N LYS A 106 6.85 -16.50 -28.78
CA LYS A 106 6.33 -15.67 -29.88
C LYS A 106 4.94 -16.08 -30.35
N THR A 107 4.59 -17.35 -30.22
CA THR A 107 3.35 -17.90 -30.81
C THR A 107 2.22 -18.10 -29.81
N VAL A 108 2.51 -18.14 -28.51
CA VAL A 108 1.53 -18.44 -27.46
C VAL A 108 1.39 -17.22 -26.55
N PRO A 109 0.18 -16.65 -26.40
CA PRO A 109 -0.06 -15.57 -25.45
C PRO A 109 0.27 -15.99 -24.01
N ILE A 110 1.04 -15.17 -23.30
CA ILE A 110 1.33 -15.33 -21.88
C ILE A 110 0.59 -14.22 -21.13
N LYS A 111 -0.38 -14.59 -20.29
CA LYS A 111 -1.29 -13.66 -19.62
C LYS A 111 -1.23 -13.79 -18.11
N TYR A 112 -1.16 -12.67 -17.43
CA TYR A 112 -1.46 -12.58 -16.02
C TYR A 112 -2.95 -12.82 -15.79
N THR A 113 -3.29 -13.63 -14.78
CA THR A 113 -4.68 -13.84 -14.36
C THR A 113 -4.85 -13.77 -12.85
N ARG A 114 -6.00 -13.24 -12.43
CA ARG A 114 -6.48 -13.25 -11.05
C ARG A 114 -7.29 -14.50 -10.72
N GLU A 115 -7.67 -15.27 -11.73
CA GLU A 115 -8.39 -16.52 -11.54
C GLU A 115 -7.55 -17.46 -10.67
N PRO A 116 -8.18 -18.24 -9.79
CA PRO A 116 -7.47 -19.30 -9.10
C PRO A 116 -6.88 -20.28 -10.14
N PRO A 117 -5.72 -20.89 -9.87
CA PRO A 117 -5.22 -22.00 -10.67
C PRO A 117 -6.21 -23.17 -10.53
N VAL A 118 -7.07 -23.37 -11.53
CA VAL A 118 -8.01 -24.49 -11.59
C VAL A 118 -7.57 -25.44 -12.68
N HIS A 119 -7.39 -26.71 -12.35
CA HIS A 119 -7.16 -27.76 -13.34
C HIS A 119 -8.24 -28.82 -13.19
N LYS A 120 -9.06 -28.98 -14.25
CA LYS A 120 -10.31 -29.73 -14.23
C LYS A 120 -11.25 -29.15 -13.16
N ASP A 121 -11.49 -29.88 -12.07
CA ASP A 121 -12.42 -29.52 -11.00
C ASP A 121 -11.73 -29.13 -9.68
N PHE A 122 -10.39 -29.08 -9.66
CA PHE A 122 -9.62 -28.81 -8.44
C PHE A 122 -8.83 -27.51 -8.53
N ILE A 123 -8.88 -26.71 -7.45
CA ILE A 123 -8.01 -25.56 -7.26
C ILE A 123 -6.63 -26.08 -6.84
N GLN A 124 -5.62 -25.84 -7.67
CA GLN A 124 -4.24 -26.20 -7.39
C GLN A 124 -3.55 -25.09 -6.60
N TYR A 125 -3.85 -25.04 -5.30
CA TYR A 125 -3.19 -24.10 -4.39
C TYR A 125 -1.66 -24.32 -4.40
N GLY A 126 -0.91 -23.26 -4.67
CA GLY A 126 0.56 -23.31 -4.78
C GLY A 126 1.09 -23.36 -6.21
N GLU A 127 0.22 -23.60 -7.21
CA GLU A 127 0.62 -23.46 -8.61
C GLU A 127 0.72 -22.00 -9.02
N ALA A 128 1.77 -21.78 -9.80
CA ALA A 128 2.33 -20.48 -10.13
C ALA A 128 1.80 -19.93 -11.46
N GLY A 129 1.54 -20.87 -12.34
CA GLY A 129 1.16 -20.71 -13.72
C GLY A 129 0.52 -22.03 -14.14
N ILE A 130 -0.35 -21.94 -15.13
CA ILE A 130 -0.98 -23.10 -15.75
C ILE A 130 -0.89 -22.92 -17.26
N TYR A 131 -0.44 -23.97 -17.93
CA TYR A 131 -0.61 -24.16 -19.34
C TYR A 131 -2.04 -24.65 -19.67
N TRP A 132 -2.81 -23.85 -20.42
CA TRP A 132 -4.19 -24.17 -20.82
C TRP A 132 -4.28 -24.60 -22.29
N GLY A 133 -3.71 -25.76 -22.60
CA GLY A 133 -3.75 -26.27 -23.98
C GLY A 133 -3.18 -25.25 -24.99
N GLU A 134 -3.62 -25.29 -26.26
CA GLU A 134 -2.95 -24.50 -27.29
C GLU A 134 -3.15 -22.97 -27.21
N GLU A 135 -4.02 -22.49 -26.32
CA GLU A 135 -4.57 -21.13 -26.38
C GLU A 135 -3.73 -20.08 -25.63
N TYR A 136 -3.27 -20.37 -24.41
CA TYR A 136 -2.52 -19.42 -23.59
C TYR A 136 -1.75 -20.08 -22.44
N ILE A 137 -0.69 -19.40 -21.98
CA ILE A 137 -0.03 -19.65 -20.70
C ILE A 137 -0.57 -18.63 -19.70
N LYS A 138 -1.22 -19.10 -18.63
CA LYS A 138 -1.72 -18.27 -17.54
C LYS A 138 -0.68 -18.20 -16.43
N ILE A 139 -0.34 -17.00 -15.97
CA ILE A 139 0.47 -16.78 -14.76
C ILE A 139 -0.46 -16.26 -13.69
N HIS A 140 -0.58 -17.01 -12.60
CA HIS A 140 -1.58 -16.74 -11.57
C HIS A 140 -1.05 -15.75 -10.54
N ARG A 141 -1.99 -15.03 -9.89
CA ARG A 141 -1.79 -14.17 -8.73
C ARG A 141 -0.96 -14.78 -7.59
N SER A 142 -0.84 -16.10 -7.54
CA SER A 142 -0.06 -16.94 -6.61
C SER A 142 1.16 -16.27 -5.92
N ASN A 143 1.60 -16.84 -4.80
CA ASN A 143 2.51 -16.30 -3.77
C ASN A 143 3.80 -15.52 -4.20
N PHE A 144 4.11 -15.36 -5.49
CA PHE A 144 5.14 -14.46 -6.04
C PHE A 144 4.82 -12.98 -5.84
N TRP A 145 3.52 -12.64 -5.75
CA TRP A 145 3.01 -11.26 -5.69
C TRP A 145 2.45 -10.89 -4.31
N PHE A 146 2.59 -11.79 -3.33
CA PHE A 146 2.12 -11.56 -1.96
C PHE A 146 3.19 -10.78 -1.18
N PHE A 147 2.89 -9.51 -0.89
CA PHE A 147 3.75 -8.48 -0.28
C PHE A 147 4.98 -8.07 -1.11
N GLY A 148 4.84 -7.07 -1.97
CA GLY A 148 5.99 -6.38 -2.57
C GLY A 148 6.31 -6.75 -4.01
N LEU A 149 7.59 -6.56 -4.36
CA LEU A 149 8.16 -6.79 -5.69
C LEU A 149 8.00 -8.26 -6.14
N PRO A 150 7.78 -8.52 -7.44
CA PRO A 150 7.81 -9.87 -7.98
C PRO A 150 9.09 -10.58 -7.57
N LYS A 151 8.95 -11.76 -6.98
CA LYS A 151 10.07 -12.67 -6.76
C LYS A 151 10.56 -13.18 -8.12
N LYS A 152 11.45 -12.40 -8.76
CA LYS A 152 11.96 -12.60 -10.13
C LYS A 152 12.38 -14.05 -10.41
N ASN A 153 13.07 -14.68 -9.47
CA ASN A 153 13.50 -16.07 -9.60
C ASN A 153 12.34 -17.08 -9.60
N GLN A 154 11.29 -16.83 -8.82
CA GLN A 154 10.11 -17.69 -8.82
C GLN A 154 9.33 -17.52 -10.11
N LEU A 155 9.08 -16.28 -10.55
CA LEU A 155 8.43 -16.01 -11.84
C LEU A 155 9.21 -16.61 -13.02
N LEU A 156 10.54 -16.49 -13.01
CA LEU A 156 11.41 -17.10 -14.02
C LEU A 156 11.22 -18.62 -14.06
N ASN A 157 11.32 -19.28 -12.91
CA ASN A 157 11.14 -20.73 -12.83
C ASN A 157 9.77 -21.15 -13.38
N THR A 158 8.71 -20.43 -13.02
CA THR A 158 7.35 -20.66 -13.50
C THR A 158 7.26 -20.51 -15.01
N LEU A 159 7.76 -19.42 -15.58
CA LEU A 159 7.70 -19.20 -17.03
C LEU A 159 8.44 -20.30 -17.79
N VAL A 160 9.64 -20.67 -17.34
CA VAL A 160 10.42 -21.74 -17.96
C VAL A 160 9.70 -23.08 -17.87
N HIS A 161 9.12 -23.39 -16.71
CA HIS A 161 8.35 -24.61 -16.47
C HIS A 161 7.12 -24.71 -17.38
N GLU A 162 6.29 -23.66 -17.46
CA GLU A 162 5.11 -23.65 -18.34
C GLU A 162 5.48 -23.67 -19.82
N LEU A 163 6.53 -22.95 -20.23
CA LEU A 163 7.05 -23.01 -21.60
C LEU A 163 7.57 -24.41 -21.95
N ARG A 164 8.12 -25.14 -20.98
CA ARG A 164 8.60 -26.51 -21.17
C ARG A 164 7.42 -27.46 -21.32
N HIS A 165 6.36 -27.32 -20.53
CA HIS A 165 5.11 -28.04 -20.76
C HIS A 165 4.57 -27.81 -22.17
N ARG A 166 4.56 -26.56 -22.64
CA ARG A 166 4.13 -26.24 -24.01
C ARG A 166 5.01 -26.87 -25.09
N SER A 167 6.32 -26.90 -24.85
CA SER A 167 7.31 -27.37 -25.82
C SER A 167 7.41 -28.89 -25.85
N SER A 168 7.01 -29.56 -24.77
CA SER A 168 7.15 -31.00 -24.59
C SER A 168 5.94 -31.58 -23.83
N PRO A 169 4.70 -31.43 -24.35
CA PRO A 169 3.47 -31.77 -23.61
C PRO A 169 3.36 -33.25 -23.27
N ARG A 170 3.99 -34.13 -24.06
CA ARG A 170 3.99 -35.58 -23.85
C ARG A 170 4.79 -36.04 -22.63
N LEU A 171 5.68 -35.20 -22.09
CA LEU A 171 6.51 -35.59 -20.94
C LEU A 171 5.76 -35.53 -19.60
N GLY A 172 4.71 -34.71 -19.49
CA GLY A 172 4.07 -34.46 -18.20
C GLY A 172 5.07 -33.99 -17.14
N HIS A 173 4.84 -34.34 -15.86
CA HIS A 173 5.77 -34.09 -14.75
C HIS A 173 6.67 -35.28 -14.45
N ASN A 174 7.30 -35.87 -15.46
CA ASN A 174 8.24 -36.98 -15.26
C ASN A 174 9.67 -36.49 -14.91
N ILE A 175 10.56 -37.43 -14.57
CA ILE A 175 11.94 -37.12 -14.17
C ILE A 175 12.69 -36.36 -15.29
N GLU A 176 12.46 -36.74 -16.55
CA GLU A 176 13.11 -36.10 -17.69
C GLU A 176 12.65 -34.65 -17.87
N PHE A 177 11.36 -34.38 -17.67
CA PHE A 177 10.82 -33.04 -17.67
C PHE A 177 11.52 -32.15 -16.64
N TYR A 178 11.66 -32.62 -15.39
CA TYR A 178 12.33 -31.84 -14.35
C TYR A 178 13.81 -31.60 -14.63
N LYS A 179 14.51 -32.58 -15.23
CA LYS A 179 15.90 -32.40 -15.68
C LYS A 179 16.01 -31.30 -16.74
N LEU A 180 15.11 -31.31 -17.72
CA LEU A 180 15.09 -30.28 -18.77
C LEU A 180 14.78 -28.90 -18.19
N VAL A 181 13.74 -28.78 -17.35
CA VAL A 181 13.41 -27.50 -16.68
C VAL A 181 14.60 -26.99 -15.87
N LYS A 182 15.26 -27.84 -15.08
CA LYS A 182 16.44 -27.44 -14.30
C LYS A 182 17.54 -26.88 -15.19
N LYS A 183 17.86 -27.59 -16.29
CA LYS A 183 18.86 -27.16 -17.27
C LYS A 183 18.49 -25.82 -17.91
N ASP A 184 17.23 -25.65 -18.30
CA ASP A 184 16.75 -24.41 -18.93
C ASP A 184 16.79 -23.22 -17.96
N VAL A 185 16.37 -23.45 -16.71
CA VAL A 185 16.42 -22.43 -15.65
C VAL A 185 17.86 -22.01 -15.37
N GLU A 186 18.78 -22.96 -15.25
CA GLU A 186 20.19 -22.69 -15.01
C GLU A 186 20.82 -21.88 -16.15
N CYS A 187 20.52 -22.25 -17.40
CA CYS A 187 20.90 -21.50 -18.59
C CYS A 187 20.44 -20.03 -18.52
N VAL A 188 19.18 -19.78 -18.17
CA VAL A 188 18.66 -18.41 -18.08
C VAL A 188 19.27 -17.65 -16.91
N LYS A 189 19.42 -18.30 -15.75
CA LYS A 189 20.01 -17.67 -14.56
C LYS A 189 21.43 -17.21 -14.82
N ASN A 190 22.24 -18.03 -15.48
CA ASN A 190 23.61 -17.68 -15.82
C ASN A 190 23.66 -16.42 -16.70
N TYR A 191 22.84 -16.37 -17.76
CA TYR A 191 22.73 -15.20 -18.62
C TYR A 191 22.24 -13.94 -17.87
N LEU A 192 21.26 -14.08 -16.98
CA LEU A 192 20.75 -12.95 -16.20
C LEU A 192 21.78 -12.42 -15.19
N ASN A 193 22.60 -13.29 -14.62
CA ASN A 193 23.67 -12.89 -13.73
C ASN A 193 24.78 -12.17 -14.49
N GLU A 194 25.11 -12.61 -15.71
CA GLU A 194 26.08 -11.94 -16.60
C GLU A 194 25.63 -10.52 -16.98
N LEU A 195 24.32 -10.27 -17.11
CA LEU A 195 23.77 -8.94 -17.39
C LEU A 195 23.78 -7.98 -16.18
N GLN A 196 24.02 -8.48 -14.97
CA GLN A 196 24.07 -7.68 -13.75
C GLN A 196 25.49 -7.25 -13.36
N TYR A 197 26.50 -7.68 -14.13
CA TYR A 197 27.88 -7.20 -14.12
C TYR A 197 28.15 -6.31 -15.32
#